data_AF-A0A521I392-F1
#
_entry.id   AF-A0A521I392-F1
#
_cell.length_a   1.000
_cell.length_b   1.000
_cell.length_c   1.000
_cell.angle_alpha   90.00
_cell.angle_beta   90.00
_cell.angle_gamma   90.00
#
_symmetry.space_group_name_H-M   'P 1'
#
loop_
_entity.id
_entity.type
_entity.pdbx_description
1 polymer ?
#
loop_
_entity_poly.entity_id
_entity_poly.type
_entity_poly.pdbx_seq_one_letter_code
_entity_poly.pdbx_strand_id
1 'polypeptide(L)'
;MLPQYESFLDAVPEKGVILVEYWWQAPNRLNGGFRHSSANLTVGAKTSMVFFKRVLASEKCWCGSNKPFGKCHRRADDWTYVSLDPDRRSYSAVVLLERIFPKINFAHARAALAHDKRLLCIDYSSERAEWALPAHPPIVNEIGQLVIGSIEITPRGLRIETNGEKRLEHMTGIVTQMLGDLGRGETRRAEPQKSFVPFSAHHKRHK
;
A
#
# COMPACT_ATOMS: atom_id res chain seq x y z
N MET A 1 -11.15 -5.84 17.42
CA MET A 1 -10.47 -7.07 17.88
C MET A 1 -9.40 -7.41 16.86
N LEU A 2 -8.13 -7.20 17.21
CA LEU A 2 -7.02 -7.79 16.46
C LEU A 2 -7.01 -9.30 16.79
N PRO A 3 -6.69 -10.19 15.84
CA PRO A 3 -6.63 -11.63 16.12
C PRO A 3 -5.57 -11.90 17.19
N GLN A 4 -5.92 -12.70 18.20
CA GLN A 4 -4.99 -13.16 19.22
C GLN A 4 -3.89 -14.01 18.55
N TYR A 5 -2.62 -13.67 18.82
CA TYR A 5 -1.47 -14.41 18.34
C TYR A 5 -1.21 -15.58 19.30
N GLU A 6 -1.58 -16.79 18.89
CA GLU A 6 -1.22 -18.00 19.62
C GLU A 6 0.29 -18.31 19.47
N SER A 7 0.84 -19.03 20.44
CA SER A 7 2.25 -19.45 20.49
C SER A 7 2.46 -20.69 19.61
N PHE A 8 3.18 -20.53 18.48
CA PHE A 8 3.31 -21.51 17.40
C PHE A 8 4.65 -22.27 17.37
N LEU A 9 5.12 -22.82 18.49
CA LEU A 9 6.44 -23.47 18.53
C LEU A 9 6.49 -24.89 17.93
N ASP A 10 5.37 -25.53 17.59
CA ASP A 10 5.38 -26.95 17.14
C ASP A 10 4.82 -27.22 15.74
N ALA A 11 4.55 -26.20 14.92
CA ALA A 11 4.03 -26.41 13.57
C ALA A 11 5.14 -26.34 12.50
N VAL A 12 5.51 -27.50 11.96
CA VAL A 12 6.23 -27.68 10.69
C VAL A 12 5.71 -26.65 9.67
N PRO A 13 6.56 -25.90 8.93
CA PRO A 13 6.11 -24.67 8.26
C PRO A 13 5.18 -24.95 7.06
N GLU A 14 3.88 -24.94 7.29
CA GLU A 14 2.82 -25.14 6.28
C GLU A 14 2.39 -23.83 5.57
N LYS A 15 3.34 -23.15 4.89
CA LYS A 15 3.11 -22.05 3.89
C LYS A 15 2.25 -20.85 4.35
N GLY A 16 2.02 -19.88 3.45
CA GLY A 16 1.22 -18.69 3.78
C GLY A 16 1.09 -17.63 2.69
N VAL A 17 0.46 -16.53 3.07
CA VAL A 17 0.31 -15.29 2.29
C VAL A 17 1.14 -14.20 2.94
N ILE A 18 1.70 -13.33 2.09
CA ILE A 18 2.44 -12.13 2.47
C ILE A 18 1.52 -10.94 2.21
N LEU A 19 0.97 -10.33 3.25
CA LEU A 19 0.13 -9.15 3.12
C LEU A 19 1.02 -7.92 3.06
N VAL A 20 0.93 -7.14 1.98
CA VAL A 20 1.70 -5.90 1.81
C VAL A 20 0.75 -4.72 1.92
N GLU A 21 0.95 -3.89 2.94
CA GLU A 21 0.07 -2.77 3.24
C GLU A 21 0.84 -1.47 3.45
N TYR A 22 0.23 -0.36 3.05
CA TYR A 22 0.77 0.97 3.29
C TYR A 22 0.05 1.61 4.47
N TRP A 23 0.81 2.27 5.33
CA TRP A 23 0.31 2.96 6.52
C TRP A 23 0.79 4.40 6.51
N TRP A 24 -0.07 5.32 6.89
CA TRP A 24 0.29 6.70 7.19
C TRP A 24 0.38 6.89 8.69
N GLN A 25 1.50 7.45 9.14
CA GLN A 25 1.76 7.75 10.55
C GLN A 25 1.73 9.26 10.75
N ALA A 26 0.90 9.71 11.69
CA ALA A 26 0.92 11.10 12.11
C ALA A 26 2.30 11.46 12.70
N PRO A 27 2.76 12.70 12.57
CA PRO A 27 4.01 13.13 13.19
C PRO A 27 3.89 13.02 14.72
N ASN A 28 4.72 12.17 15.31
CA ASN A 28 4.81 11.94 16.75
C ASN A 28 6.25 12.19 17.24
N ARG A 29 6.40 12.55 18.53
CA ARG A 29 7.66 13.04 19.13
C ARG A 29 8.85 12.09 18.98
N LEU A 30 8.61 10.80 18.77
CA LEU A 30 9.63 9.75 18.69
C LEU A 30 10.31 9.64 17.30
N ASN A 31 9.67 10.11 16.23
CA ASN A 31 10.20 9.99 14.86
C ASN A 31 11.04 11.20 14.42
N GLY A 32 11.59 11.96 15.38
CA GLY A 32 12.39 13.16 15.10
C GLY A 32 11.53 14.21 14.41
N GLY A 33 10.83 15.02 15.20
CA GLY A 33 9.85 15.99 14.70
C GLY A 33 10.43 16.91 13.62
N PHE A 34 10.21 16.57 12.35
CA PHE A 34 10.30 17.54 11.27
C PHE A 34 9.07 18.43 11.39
N ARG A 35 9.23 19.52 12.15
CA ARG A 35 8.33 20.67 12.08
C ARG A 35 8.53 21.36 10.72
N HIS A 36 8.10 20.71 9.66
CA HIS A 36 7.70 21.40 8.43
C HIS A 36 6.19 21.55 8.47
N SER A 37 5.71 22.39 9.38
CA SER A 37 4.36 22.94 9.28
C SER A 37 4.38 24.01 8.19
N SER A 38 4.38 23.62 6.92
CA SER A 38 4.03 24.57 5.86
C SER A 38 2.50 24.68 5.85
N ALA A 39 1.99 25.82 6.32
CA ALA A 39 0.58 26.23 6.25
C ALA A 39 -0.45 25.19 6.74
N ASN A 40 -0.71 25.13 8.05
CA ASN A 40 -1.87 24.43 8.65
C ASN A 40 -2.04 22.92 8.33
N LEU A 41 -1.08 22.25 7.68
CA LEU A 41 -1.16 20.83 7.35
C LEU A 41 -0.34 19.97 8.31
N THR A 42 -0.95 18.88 8.76
CA THR A 42 -0.26 17.86 9.55
C THR A 42 0.44 16.90 8.60
N VAL A 43 1.77 17.03 8.49
CA VAL A 43 2.62 16.22 7.62
C VAL A 43 3.08 14.96 8.35
N GLY A 44 2.71 13.78 7.84
CA GLY A 44 3.08 12.48 8.39
C GLY A 44 4.04 11.69 7.49
N ALA A 45 4.25 10.41 7.80
CA ALA A 45 5.12 9.52 7.03
C ALA A 45 4.34 8.33 6.46
N LYS A 46 4.65 7.91 5.24
CA LYS A 46 4.17 6.66 4.64
C LYS A 46 5.14 5.53 4.96
N THR A 47 4.63 4.40 5.44
CA THR A 47 5.40 3.21 5.76
C THR A 47 4.78 2.00 5.09
N SER A 48 5.62 1.14 4.51
CA SER A 48 5.19 -0.16 3.98
C SER A 48 5.39 -1.22 5.05
N MET A 49 4.35 -2.00 5.32
CA MET A 49 4.40 -3.12 6.25
C MET A 49 4.06 -4.42 5.55
N VAL A 50 4.75 -5.46 6.00
CA VAL A 50 4.61 -6.81 5.47
C VAL A 50 4.17 -7.71 6.62
N PHE A 51 3.02 -8.36 6.48
CA PHE A 51 2.51 -9.33 7.44
C PHE A 51 2.55 -10.72 6.84
N PHE A 52 2.98 -11.69 7.64
CA PHE A 52 2.99 -13.10 7.24
C PHE A 52 1.81 -13.79 7.90
N LYS A 53 0.96 -14.42 7.08
CA LYS A 53 -0.15 -15.23 7.57
C LYS A 53 -0.04 -16.64 7.01
N ARG A 54 -0.01 -17.64 7.88
CA ARG A 54 -0.13 -19.04 7.46
C ARG A 54 -1.55 -19.32 6.96
N VAL A 55 -1.65 -20.15 5.92
CA VAL A 55 -2.94 -20.49 5.27
C VAL A 55 -2.94 -21.97 4.94
N LEU A 56 -3.97 -22.69 5.39
CA LEU A 56 -4.12 -24.11 5.11
C LEU A 56 -4.47 -24.34 3.65
N ALA A 57 -4.03 -25.44 3.07
CA ALA A 57 -4.30 -25.78 1.67
C ALA A 57 -5.81 -25.86 1.33
N SER A 58 -6.64 -26.22 2.32
CA SER A 58 -8.09 -26.33 2.22
C SER A 58 -8.82 -24.99 2.35
N GLU A 59 -8.19 -23.95 2.91
CA GLU A 59 -8.80 -22.63 3.07
C GLU A 59 -9.01 -21.93 1.73
N LYS A 60 -9.96 -20.99 1.68
CA LYS A 60 -10.16 -20.15 0.49
C LYS A 60 -8.90 -19.34 0.20
N CYS A 61 -8.53 -19.26 -1.07
CA CYS A 61 -7.37 -18.49 -1.50
C CYS A 61 -7.61 -16.98 -1.34
N TRP A 62 -6.58 -16.29 -0.83
CA TRP A 62 -6.60 -14.85 -0.59
C TRP A 62 -6.29 -14.02 -1.83
N CYS A 63 -5.96 -14.61 -2.99
CA CYS A 63 -5.78 -13.84 -4.22
C CYS A 63 -7.11 -13.43 -4.90
N GLY A 64 -8.25 -13.77 -4.30
CA GLY A 64 -9.59 -13.47 -4.83
C GLY A 64 -10.16 -14.51 -5.81
N SER A 65 -9.46 -15.62 -6.05
CA SER A 65 -9.89 -16.64 -7.04
C SER A 65 -11.06 -17.53 -6.63
N ASN A 66 -11.54 -17.43 -5.37
CA ASN A 66 -12.54 -18.31 -4.74
C ASN A 66 -12.20 -19.81 -4.69
N LYS A 67 -11.04 -20.23 -5.21
CA LYS A 67 -10.55 -21.62 -5.14
C LYS A 67 -9.89 -21.90 -3.79
N PRO A 68 -9.79 -23.16 -3.34
CA PRO A 68 -8.93 -23.53 -2.23
C PRO A 68 -7.46 -23.12 -2.49
N PHE A 69 -6.75 -22.70 -1.45
CA PHE A 69 -5.39 -22.19 -1.53
C PHE A 69 -4.45 -23.17 -2.24
N GLY A 70 -4.47 -24.45 -1.85
CA GLY A 70 -3.64 -25.50 -2.46
C GLY A 70 -3.99 -25.83 -3.92
N LYS A 71 -5.18 -25.44 -4.39
CA LYS A 71 -5.56 -25.55 -5.81
C LYS A 71 -5.19 -24.31 -6.62
N CYS A 72 -5.15 -23.14 -5.97
CA CYS A 72 -4.83 -21.87 -6.60
C CYS A 72 -3.32 -21.63 -6.70
N HIS A 73 -2.60 -21.85 -5.59
CA HIS A 73 -1.15 -21.70 -5.48
C HIS A 73 -0.53 -23.07 -5.21
N ARG A 74 -0.53 -23.89 -6.27
CA ARG A 74 -0.24 -25.33 -6.21
C ARG A 74 1.24 -25.65 -5.92
N ARG A 75 2.18 -24.73 -6.22
CA ARG A 75 3.62 -25.02 -6.11
C ARG A 75 4.10 -25.04 -4.65
N ALA A 76 5.15 -25.83 -4.40
CA ALA A 76 5.70 -26.04 -3.06
C ALA A 76 6.26 -24.74 -2.45
N ASP A 77 6.76 -23.83 -3.28
CA ASP A 77 7.62 -22.71 -2.86
C ASP A 77 6.95 -21.31 -2.95
N ASP A 78 5.68 -21.24 -3.36
CA ASP A 78 5.03 -19.97 -3.69
C ASP A 78 4.41 -19.30 -2.46
N TRP A 79 5.11 -18.34 -1.87
CA TRP A 79 4.46 -17.31 -1.05
C TRP A 79 3.64 -16.40 -1.95
N THR A 80 2.38 -16.17 -1.59
CA THR A 80 1.50 -15.30 -2.38
C THR A 80 1.45 -13.92 -1.75
N TYR A 81 1.92 -12.91 -2.48
CA TYR A 81 1.79 -11.52 -2.08
C TYR A 81 0.38 -11.01 -2.37
N VAL A 82 -0.29 -10.54 -1.32
CA VAL A 82 -1.66 -10.02 -1.40
C VAL A 82 -1.77 -8.66 -0.71
N SER A 83 -2.76 -7.89 -1.12
CA SER A 83 -3.07 -6.57 -0.55
C SER A 83 -4.59 -6.41 -0.45
N LEU A 84 -5.07 -5.74 0.60
CA LEU A 84 -6.49 -5.57 0.86
C LEU A 84 -7.14 -4.75 -0.26
N ASP A 85 -8.28 -5.16 -0.79
CA ASP A 85 -8.98 -4.35 -1.77
C ASP A 85 -9.56 -3.06 -1.16
N PRO A 86 -9.81 -2.01 -1.96
CA PRO A 86 -10.38 -0.75 -1.45
C PRO A 86 -11.71 -0.94 -0.69
N ASP A 87 -12.50 -1.95 -1.06
CA ASP A 87 -13.77 -2.28 -0.42
C ASP A 87 -13.62 -3.01 0.93
N ARG A 88 -12.39 -3.42 1.27
CA ARG A 88 -12.00 -4.16 2.47
C ARG A 88 -12.69 -5.51 2.64
N ARG A 89 -13.26 -6.08 1.57
CA ARG A 89 -13.98 -7.36 1.61
C ARG A 89 -13.14 -8.51 1.07
N SER A 90 -12.17 -8.20 0.22
CA SER A 90 -11.28 -9.17 -0.38
C SER A 90 -9.84 -8.69 -0.43
N TYR A 91 -8.98 -9.56 -0.90
CA TYR A 91 -7.59 -9.29 -1.18
C TYR A 91 -7.32 -9.59 -2.66
N SER A 92 -6.41 -8.83 -3.25
CA SER A 92 -5.92 -9.04 -4.60
C SER A 92 -4.42 -9.29 -4.58
N ALA A 93 -3.89 -9.92 -5.63
CA ALA A 93 -2.45 -10.08 -5.81
C ALA A 93 -1.76 -8.71 -5.83
N VAL A 94 -0.60 -8.61 -5.17
CA VAL A 94 0.20 -7.39 -5.17
C VAL A 94 0.76 -7.15 -6.57
N VAL A 95 0.53 -5.96 -7.09
CA VAL A 95 1.15 -5.44 -8.30
C VAL A 95 1.50 -3.98 -8.04
N LEU A 96 2.78 -3.63 -8.13
CA LEU A 96 3.19 -2.24 -7.98
C LEU A 96 2.78 -1.48 -9.24
N LEU A 97 1.95 -0.47 -9.05
CA LEU A 97 1.36 0.30 -10.13
C LEU A 97 1.56 1.78 -9.90
N GLU A 98 1.96 2.46 -10.96
CA GLU A 98 2.00 3.91 -11.03
C GLU A 98 1.15 4.38 -12.20
N ARG A 99 0.30 5.38 -11.99
CA ARG A 99 -0.38 6.11 -13.08
C ARG A 99 0.07 7.56 -13.09
N ILE A 100 0.62 7.99 -14.23
CA ILE A 100 1.28 9.28 -14.39
C ILE A 100 0.50 10.16 -15.35
N PHE A 101 0.24 11.40 -14.97
CA PHE A 101 -0.45 12.43 -15.75
C PHE A 101 0.46 13.66 -15.91
N PRO A 102 1.15 13.82 -17.05
CA PRO A 102 2.21 14.81 -17.20
C PRO A 102 1.73 16.26 -17.40
N LYS A 103 0.45 16.48 -17.73
CA LYS A 103 -0.08 17.80 -18.14
C LYS A 103 -0.95 18.48 -17.07
N ILE A 104 -0.68 18.21 -15.80
CA ILE A 104 -1.45 18.79 -14.69
C ILE A 104 -0.89 20.16 -14.29
N ASN A 105 -1.79 21.12 -14.04
CA ASN A 105 -1.41 22.41 -13.45
C ASN A 105 -1.02 22.21 -11.98
N PHE A 106 0.29 22.26 -11.69
CA PHE A 106 0.84 22.02 -10.36
C PHE A 106 0.23 22.92 -9.28
N ALA A 107 0.16 24.24 -9.51
CA ALA A 107 -0.33 25.18 -8.50
C ALA A 107 -1.82 24.94 -8.17
N HIS A 108 -2.63 24.75 -9.20
CA HIS A 108 -4.05 24.47 -9.05
C HIS A 108 -4.28 23.14 -8.31
N ALA A 109 -3.66 22.05 -8.79
CA ALA A 109 -3.84 20.74 -8.19
C ALA A 109 -3.29 20.66 -6.76
N ARG A 110 -2.14 21.30 -6.50
CA ARG A 110 -1.57 21.39 -5.15
C ARG A 110 -2.50 22.12 -4.18
N ALA A 111 -3.16 23.20 -4.60
CA ALA A 111 -4.11 23.92 -3.78
C ALA A 111 -5.40 23.12 -3.55
N ALA A 112 -5.92 22.46 -4.59
CA ALA A 112 -7.13 21.64 -4.49
C ALA A 112 -6.95 20.44 -3.55
N LEU A 113 -5.82 19.73 -3.64
CA LEU A 113 -5.55 18.57 -2.78
C LEU A 113 -5.18 18.94 -1.34
N ALA A 114 -4.60 20.13 -1.11
CA ALA A 114 -4.19 20.57 0.22
C ALA A 114 -5.34 20.58 1.24
N HIS A 115 -6.56 20.91 0.80
CA HIS A 115 -7.70 21.07 1.70
C HIS A 115 -8.73 19.95 1.61
N ASP A 116 -8.47 18.90 0.83
CA ASP A 116 -9.38 17.76 0.75
C ASP A 116 -9.25 16.88 2.00
N LYS A 117 -10.30 16.87 2.82
CA LYS A 117 -10.39 16.09 4.06
C LYS A 117 -10.23 14.58 3.90
N ARG A 118 -10.31 14.06 2.68
CA ARG A 118 -10.09 12.63 2.38
C ARG A 118 -8.61 12.29 2.35
N LEU A 119 -7.70 13.27 2.31
CA LEU A 119 -6.28 13.06 2.10
C LEU A 119 -5.46 13.29 3.37
N LEU A 120 -4.39 12.50 3.52
CA LEU A 120 -3.42 12.61 4.61
C LEU A 120 -2.09 13.11 4.03
N CYS A 121 -1.59 14.25 4.51
CA CYS A 121 -0.40 14.86 3.93
C CYS A 121 0.88 14.10 4.30
N ILE A 122 1.74 13.82 3.32
CA ILE A 122 3.08 13.21 3.47
C ILE A 122 4.18 14.24 3.20
N ASP A 123 3.99 15.10 2.20
CA ASP A 123 4.93 16.16 1.83
C ASP A 123 4.13 17.36 1.33
N TYR A 124 4.56 18.57 1.70
CA TYR A 124 3.96 19.82 1.21
C TYR A 124 5.01 20.93 1.01
N SER A 125 6.08 20.58 0.30
CA SER A 125 7.09 21.55 -0.15
C SER A 125 6.61 22.39 -1.35
N SER A 126 7.45 23.33 -1.80
CA SER A 126 7.21 24.17 -2.98
C SER A 126 7.44 23.43 -4.30
N GLU A 127 8.23 22.36 -4.28
CA GLU A 127 8.64 21.62 -5.48
C GLU A 127 7.91 20.27 -5.63
N ARG A 128 7.29 19.82 -4.54
CA ARG A 128 6.62 18.53 -4.44
C ARG A 128 5.52 18.60 -3.39
N ALA A 129 4.41 17.95 -3.66
CA ALA A 129 3.40 17.69 -2.64
C ALA A 129 2.91 16.25 -2.78
N GLU A 130 2.79 15.54 -1.66
CA GLU A 130 2.37 14.15 -1.62
C GLU A 130 1.33 13.95 -0.53
N TRP A 131 0.30 13.17 -0.86
CA TRP A 131 -0.75 12.75 0.05
C TRP A 131 -0.97 11.25 -0.02
N ALA A 132 -1.31 10.63 1.11
CA ALA A 132 -1.88 9.30 1.13
C ALA A 132 -3.40 9.34 1.08
N LEU A 133 -3.98 8.36 0.39
CA LEU A 133 -5.42 8.12 0.43
C LEU A 133 -5.73 6.99 1.45
N PRO A 134 -6.40 7.29 2.58
CA PRO A 134 -6.79 6.29 3.55
C PRO A 134 -7.81 5.30 2.99
N ALA A 135 -7.79 4.08 3.52
CA ALA A 135 -8.85 3.12 3.27
C ALA A 135 -10.21 3.64 3.77
N HIS A 136 -11.29 3.23 3.11
CA HIS A 136 -12.65 3.58 3.51
C HIS A 136 -13.52 2.34 3.78
N PRO A 137 -14.15 2.21 4.98
CA PRO A 137 -13.97 3.06 6.15
C PRO A 137 -12.51 3.07 6.66
N PRO A 138 -12.09 4.06 7.47
CA PRO A 138 -10.74 4.10 8.03
C PRO A 138 -10.40 2.85 8.86
N ILE A 139 -9.15 2.40 8.78
CA ILE A 139 -8.56 1.44 9.72
C ILE A 139 -7.40 2.16 10.41
N VAL A 140 -7.48 2.29 11.72
CA VAL A 140 -6.47 2.98 12.55
C VAL A 140 -6.05 2.06 13.68
N ASN A 141 -4.75 1.95 13.91
CA ASN A 141 -4.16 1.18 15.01
C ASN A 141 -2.88 1.88 15.52
N GLU A 142 -2.11 1.19 16.37
CA GLU A 142 -0.84 1.66 16.93
C GLU A 142 0.25 1.96 15.89
N ILE A 143 0.18 1.33 14.72
CA ILE A 143 1.09 1.62 13.60
C ILE A 143 0.70 2.95 12.96
N GLY A 144 -0.59 3.19 12.72
CA GLY A 144 -1.07 4.39 12.06
C GLY A 144 -2.42 4.16 11.40
N GLN A 145 -2.67 4.88 10.30
CA GLN A 145 -3.87 4.73 9.49
C GLN A 145 -3.54 3.98 8.19
N LEU A 146 -4.32 2.93 7.88
CA LEU A 146 -4.14 2.18 6.63
C LEU A 146 -4.48 3.07 5.43
N VAL A 147 -3.61 3.04 4.41
CA VAL A 147 -3.77 3.79 3.17
C VAL A 147 -3.68 2.87 1.96
N ILE A 148 -4.46 3.16 0.93
CA ILE A 148 -4.51 2.32 -0.27
C ILE A 148 -3.49 2.76 -1.33
N GLY A 149 -2.80 3.88 -1.13
CA GLY A 149 -1.75 4.38 -1.99
C GLY A 149 -1.42 5.84 -1.72
N SER A 150 -0.58 6.44 -2.56
CA SER A 150 -0.26 7.86 -2.53
C SER A 150 -0.49 8.58 -3.85
N ILE A 151 -0.69 9.89 -3.74
CA ILE A 151 -0.86 10.85 -4.82
C ILE A 151 0.26 11.86 -4.66
N GLU A 152 1.15 11.92 -5.63
CA GLU A 152 2.25 12.87 -5.70
C GLU A 152 1.99 13.87 -6.83
N ILE A 153 2.25 15.14 -6.57
CA ILE A 153 2.25 16.19 -7.59
C ILE A 153 3.60 16.90 -7.56
N THR A 154 4.16 17.09 -8.74
CA THR A 154 5.36 17.89 -9.00
C THR A 154 5.08 18.86 -10.16
N PRO A 155 5.98 19.81 -10.46
CA PRO A 155 5.90 20.59 -11.69
C PRO A 155 5.87 19.76 -12.98
N ARG A 156 6.27 18.47 -12.93
CA ARG A 156 6.25 17.56 -14.08
C ARG A 156 4.94 16.81 -14.26
N GLY A 157 4.01 16.93 -13.31
CA GLY A 157 2.70 16.28 -13.37
C GLY A 157 2.30 15.58 -12.07
N LEU A 158 1.25 14.77 -12.18
CA LEU A 158 0.66 13.99 -11.10
C LEU A 158 1.00 12.51 -11.25
N ARG A 159 1.30 11.84 -10.14
CA ARG A 159 1.56 10.40 -10.06
C ARG A 159 0.68 9.78 -8.97
N ILE A 160 -0.03 8.72 -9.31
CA ILE A 160 -0.78 7.88 -8.37
C ILE A 160 0.00 6.57 -8.21
N GLU A 161 0.36 6.20 -7.00
CA GLU A 161 1.09 4.96 -6.69
C GLU A 161 0.26 4.06 -5.78
N THR A 162 0.19 2.77 -6.10
CA THR A 162 -0.46 1.75 -5.28
C THR A 162 0.11 0.35 -5.52
N ASN A 163 -0.37 -0.63 -4.76
CA ASN A 163 0.04 -2.03 -4.85
C ASN A 163 -1.07 -2.98 -5.33
N GLY A 164 -2.12 -2.46 -6.00
CA GLY A 164 -3.16 -3.29 -6.62
C GLY A 164 -3.99 -2.55 -7.68
N GLU A 165 -4.43 -3.27 -8.71
CA GLU A 165 -5.18 -2.70 -9.85
C GLU A 165 -6.50 -2.04 -9.40
N LYS A 166 -7.27 -2.72 -8.55
CA LYS A 166 -8.52 -2.15 -8.00
C LYS A 166 -8.28 -0.88 -7.21
N ARG A 167 -7.16 -0.81 -6.46
CA ARG A 167 -6.76 0.40 -5.74
C ARG A 167 -6.42 1.52 -6.72
N LEU A 168 -5.73 1.22 -7.82
CA LEU A 168 -5.33 2.23 -8.80
C LEU A 168 -6.55 2.87 -9.45
N GLU A 169 -7.52 2.07 -9.88
CA GLU A 169 -8.75 2.59 -10.48
C GLU A 169 -9.58 3.39 -9.48
N HIS A 170 -9.70 2.90 -8.25
CA HIS A 170 -10.42 3.61 -7.19
C HIS A 170 -9.77 4.97 -6.88
N MET A 171 -8.45 5.00 -6.73
CA MET A 171 -7.68 6.22 -6.50
C MET A 171 -7.79 7.19 -7.68
N THR A 172 -7.69 6.68 -8.91
CA THR A 172 -7.83 7.50 -10.12
C THR A 172 -9.19 8.17 -10.14
N GLY A 173 -10.27 7.42 -9.88
CA GLY A 173 -11.61 7.98 -9.81
C GLY A 173 -11.76 9.08 -8.77
N ILE A 174 -11.15 8.90 -7.59
CA ILE A 174 -11.15 9.92 -6.53
C ILE A 174 -10.38 11.18 -6.95
N VAL A 175 -9.21 11.03 -7.55
CA VAL A 175 -8.40 12.17 -8.02
C VAL A 175 -9.11 12.91 -9.15
N THR A 176 -9.76 12.20 -10.08
CA THR A 176 -10.60 12.80 -11.13
C THR A 176 -11.77 13.58 -10.52
N GLN A 177 -12.40 13.08 -9.45
CA GLN A 177 -13.45 13.84 -8.75
C GLN A 177 -12.91 15.12 -8.07
N MET A 178 -11.67 15.11 -7.59
CA MET A 178 -11.04 16.25 -6.92
C MET A 178 -10.58 17.33 -7.92
N LEU A 179 -10.02 16.92 -9.05
CA LEU A 179 -9.28 17.80 -9.96
C LEU A 179 -9.95 17.98 -11.34
N GLY A 180 -11.03 17.23 -11.61
CA GLY A 180 -11.65 17.17 -12.93
C GLY A 180 -10.90 16.24 -13.89
N ASP A 181 -10.98 16.55 -15.18
CA ASP A 181 -10.30 15.76 -16.21
C ASP A 181 -8.77 15.82 -16.03
N LEU A 182 -8.16 14.65 -15.89
CA LEU A 182 -6.70 14.49 -15.73
C LEU A 182 -5.98 14.35 -17.08
N GLY A 183 -6.74 14.25 -18.19
CA GLY A 183 -6.23 13.96 -19.51
C GLY A 183 -5.69 12.54 -19.64
N ARG A 184 -4.82 12.31 -20.63
CA ARG A 184 -4.23 11.00 -20.91
C ARG A 184 -3.15 10.66 -19.88
N GLY A 185 -3.36 9.59 -19.13
CA GLY A 185 -2.37 8.99 -18.24
C GLY A 185 -1.60 7.83 -18.88
N GLU A 186 -0.41 7.55 -18.34
CA GLU A 186 0.38 6.34 -18.61
C GLU A 186 0.38 5.46 -17.35
N THR A 187 0.08 4.17 -17.48
CA THR A 187 0.20 3.21 -16.37
C THR A 187 1.49 2.40 -16.51
N ARG A 188 2.30 2.41 -15.46
CA ARG A 188 3.47 1.53 -15.29
C ARG A 188 3.17 0.42 -14.31
N ARG A 189 3.73 -0.75 -14.57
CA ARG A 189 3.50 -1.97 -13.80
C ARG A 189 4.83 -2.64 -13.48
N ALA A 190 5.02 -3.00 -12.21
CA ALA A 190 6.07 -3.89 -11.78
C ALA A 190 5.47 -5.01 -10.92
N GLU A 191 5.84 -6.26 -11.22
CA GLU A 191 5.47 -7.39 -10.36
C GLU A 191 6.42 -7.45 -9.15
N PRO A 192 5.93 -7.79 -7.95
CA PRO A 192 6.80 -8.05 -6.82
C PRO A 192 7.77 -9.18 -7.15
N GLN A 193 9.04 -9.05 -6.72
CA GLN A 193 10.02 -10.12 -6.90
C GLN A 193 9.52 -11.39 -6.20
N LYS A 194 9.35 -12.48 -6.97
CA LYS A 194 8.81 -13.76 -6.50
C LYS A 194 9.71 -14.48 -5.49
N SER A 195 10.98 -14.10 -5.40
CA SER A 195 11.93 -14.71 -4.48
C SER A 195 11.93 -13.98 -3.14
N PHE A 196 11.08 -14.41 -2.21
CA PHE A 196 11.41 -14.25 -0.79
C PHE A 196 12.40 -15.38 -0.44
N VAL A 197 13.70 -15.06 -0.36
CA VAL A 197 14.69 -15.98 0.21
C VAL A 197 14.79 -15.61 1.69
N PRO A 198 14.27 -16.43 2.63
CA PRO A 198 14.47 -16.16 4.04
C PRO A 198 15.97 -16.13 4.32
N PHE A 199 16.41 -15.20 5.17
CA PHE A 199 17.81 -14.98 5.56
C PHE A 199 18.53 -16.21 6.18
N SER A 200 17.89 -17.37 6.30
CA SER A 200 18.45 -18.59 6.89
C SER A 200 19.28 -19.47 5.93
N ALA A 201 19.45 -19.10 4.66
CA ALA A 201 20.15 -19.96 3.69
C ALA A 201 21.70 -19.85 3.66
N HIS A 202 22.31 -19.01 4.51
CA HIS A 202 23.77 -18.82 4.56
C HIS A 202 24.50 -19.54 5.70
N HIS A 203 23.98 -20.67 6.18
CA HIS A 203 24.79 -21.62 6.94
C HIS A 203 25.19 -22.84 6.09
N LYS A 204 26.22 -22.64 5.26
CA LYS A 204 27.17 -23.71 4.91
C LYS A 204 28.46 -23.40 5.66
N ARG A 205 28.59 -23.97 6.87
CA ARG A 205 29.41 -25.16 7.18
C ARG A 205 30.87 -24.97 6.78
N HIS A 206 31.67 -24.55 7.77
CA HIS A 206 33.08 -24.90 7.84
C HIS A 206 33.24 -26.41 7.68
N LYS A 207 34.09 -26.79 6.72
CA LYS A 207 34.97 -27.96 6.80
C LYS A 207 36.32 -27.53 6.25
#